data_AF-A0A0L9UPY1-F1
#
_entry.id   AF-A0A0L9UPY1-F1
#
_cell.length_a   1.000
_cell.length_b   1.000
_cell.length_c   1.000
_cell.angle_alpha   90.00
_cell.angle_beta   90.00
_cell.angle_gamma   90.00
#
_symmetry.space_group_name_H-M   'P 1'
#
loop_
_entity.id
_entity.type
_entity.pdbx_description
1 polymer ?
#
loop_
_entity_poly.entity_id
_entity_poly.type
_entity_poly.pdbx_seq_one_letter_code
_entity_poly.pdbx_strand_id
1 'polypeptide(L)'
;MVDDALLIGPGPVSFTVYQSDVVQATSPFASFLNPFPNLTSKPISSSLLPSTSLSDGFELCSQTDESGAQSFPSFVTCEEEDGAKVVRVENMENPYKHQDNFDKRFKLSLNKLYAWSLVDYDRVVMLDADNLFLQNTDELFQCGQFCAVFINPCVFHTGLFVLQPSTVVFKDMVHELQNGRENPDGADQGFIASYFPELLDKPMFHPPANGSKLRGAYRLPLGYQMDASYYYLKLRWSVPCGPNSVITFPGAPWLKPWYWWSWPVLPLGIQWHEQRRQTLGYGAEMAVILIQSAIYLGVIAMTRLARPSFSKLCYRRSDKSINLVHNSLKIVALWCILAAYVTPFFIIPHTVHPLLGWILYLIGAFALCSIAINVFLLPMLPVLVPWLGIVGALMVMAFPWYPDGVVRALSVFVYAFCSAPFVWASMVRIVASLQLSLEREAFLPARLVESSSNSWFNKLY
;
A
#
# COMPACT_ATOMS: atom_id res chain seq x y z
N MET A 1 -3.78 -12.95 -0.29
CA MET A 1 -4.03 -11.86 0.68
C MET A 1 -4.67 -12.50 1.89
N VAL A 2 -3.85 -13.04 2.77
CA VAL A 2 -4.23 -13.71 4.01
C VAL A 2 -3.39 -13.04 5.10
N ASP A 3 -4.04 -12.65 6.20
CA ASP A 3 -3.62 -11.56 7.07
C ASP A 3 -3.49 -12.07 8.51
N ASP A 4 -2.29 -12.00 9.10
CA ASP A 4 -1.91 -12.73 10.33
C ASP A 4 -1.30 -11.83 11.44
N ALA A 5 -2.03 -11.74 12.57
CA ALA A 5 -1.82 -10.98 13.83
C ALA A 5 -0.65 -11.41 14.72
N LEU A 6 0.03 -10.60 15.60
CA LEU A 6 1.26 -11.00 16.34
C LEU A 6 1.69 -10.21 17.75
N LEU A 7 1.74 -10.77 19.04
CA LEU A 7 2.26 -10.35 20.47
C LEU A 7 3.55 -10.97 21.20
N ILE A 8 4.24 -10.24 22.14
CA ILE A 8 5.41 -10.43 23.13
C ILE A 8 5.87 -9.24 24.13
N GLY A 9 6.34 -9.54 25.35
CA GLY A 9 7.25 -8.71 26.21
C GLY A 9 8.57 -9.39 26.70
N PRO A 10 9.36 -8.87 27.69
CA PRO A 10 8.94 -8.36 29.00
C PRO A 10 9.43 -6.94 29.39
N GLY A 11 8.49 -6.19 29.98
CA GLY A 11 8.55 -4.78 30.36
C GLY A 11 7.13 -4.23 30.43
N PRO A 12 6.85 -2.93 30.66
CA PRO A 12 5.63 -2.35 30.09
C PRO A 12 5.70 -2.56 28.57
N VAL A 13 4.67 -3.10 27.91
CA VAL A 13 4.79 -3.66 26.53
C VAL A 13 3.73 -3.15 25.55
N SER A 14 4.16 -2.68 24.38
CA SER A 14 3.29 -2.34 23.23
C SER A 14 3.23 -3.49 22.21
N PHE A 15 2.05 -3.81 21.67
CA PHE A 15 1.67 -5.01 20.89
C PHE A 15 1.08 -4.71 19.52
N THR A 16 1.40 -5.47 18.45
CA THR A 16 0.70 -5.35 17.16
C THR A 16 0.29 -6.58 16.31
N VAL A 17 -0.92 -6.57 15.76
CA VAL A 17 -1.48 -7.57 14.81
C VAL A 17 -1.12 -7.28 13.34
N TYR A 18 -0.53 -8.22 12.57
CA TYR A 18 0.00 -8.03 11.21
C TYR A 18 -0.79 -8.63 10.04
N GLN A 19 -0.30 -8.32 8.84
CA GLN A 19 -0.64 -8.84 7.52
C GLN A 19 0.65 -8.86 6.68
N SER A 20 0.75 -9.74 5.66
CA SER A 20 1.98 -9.94 4.84
C SER A 20 2.60 -8.65 4.31
N ASP A 21 1.76 -7.74 3.80
CA ASP A 21 2.21 -6.50 3.18
C ASP A 21 2.68 -5.48 4.23
N VAL A 22 2.14 -5.56 5.44
CA VAL A 22 2.52 -4.71 6.56
C VAL A 22 3.88 -5.12 7.10
N VAL A 23 4.15 -6.42 7.15
CA VAL A 23 5.45 -6.98 7.54
C VAL A 23 6.59 -6.40 6.68
N GLN A 24 6.43 -6.35 5.35
CA GLN A 24 7.42 -5.74 4.46
C GLN A 24 7.53 -4.21 4.64
N ALA A 25 6.44 -3.58 5.07
CA ALA A 25 6.34 -2.14 5.24
C ALA A 25 7.00 -1.62 6.53
N THR A 26 7.17 -2.47 7.54
CA THR A 26 7.56 -2.03 8.89
C THR A 26 8.75 -2.76 9.50
N SER A 27 9.31 -3.80 8.88
CA SER A 27 10.48 -4.51 9.42
C SER A 27 11.81 -3.81 9.07
N PRO A 28 12.79 -3.68 9.99
CA PRO A 28 12.77 -3.99 11.45
C PRO A 28 11.81 -3.19 12.37
N PHE A 29 10.80 -3.85 12.94
CA PHE A 29 9.60 -3.22 13.52
C PHE A 29 9.77 -2.48 14.84
N ALA A 30 10.58 -3.02 15.76
CA ALA A 30 10.68 -2.49 17.12
C ALA A 30 11.21 -1.04 17.10
N SER A 31 12.15 -0.77 16.19
CA SER A 31 12.71 0.56 15.95
C SER A 31 11.72 1.50 15.25
N PHE A 32 10.89 0.98 14.33
CA PHE A 32 9.97 1.78 13.52
C PHE A 32 8.80 2.33 14.34
N LEU A 33 8.16 1.50 15.16
CA LEU A 33 7.03 1.94 16.00
C LEU A 33 7.44 2.64 17.29
N ASN A 34 8.60 2.31 17.85
CA ASN A 34 9.13 3.01 19.02
C ASN A 34 10.46 3.70 18.72
N PRO A 35 10.44 4.84 18.00
CA PRO A 35 11.65 5.60 17.70
C PRO A 35 12.27 6.30 18.93
N PHE A 36 11.66 6.18 20.11
CA PHE A 36 12.08 6.86 21.34
C PHE A 36 12.62 5.92 22.43
N PRO A 37 13.51 4.94 22.13
CA PRO A 37 13.98 3.98 23.12
C PRO A 37 14.86 4.60 24.21
N ASN A 38 15.49 5.76 23.94
CA ASN A 38 16.39 6.43 24.89
C ASN A 38 15.69 7.37 25.90
N LEU A 39 14.36 7.51 25.83
CA LEU A 39 13.57 8.37 26.75
C LEU A 39 12.79 7.55 27.80
N THR A 40 12.85 6.23 27.72
CA THR A 40 12.09 5.33 28.60
C THR A 40 12.80 5.16 29.94
N SER A 41 12.11 5.43 31.05
CA SER A 41 12.66 5.29 32.41
C SER A 41 12.71 3.84 32.93
N LYS A 42 12.14 2.88 32.19
CA LYS A 42 12.10 1.43 32.48
C LYS A 42 12.16 0.62 31.19
N PRO A 43 12.71 -0.62 31.20
CA PRO A 43 12.77 -1.46 29.99
C PRO A 43 11.36 -1.81 29.52
N ILE A 44 11.01 -1.39 28.31
CA ILE A 44 9.80 -1.73 27.57
C ILE A 44 10.15 -2.85 26.58
N SER A 45 9.27 -3.83 26.42
CA SER A 45 9.47 -4.90 25.44
C SER A 45 8.36 -4.91 24.40
N SER A 46 8.67 -5.32 23.17
CA SER A 46 7.81 -5.26 21.99
C SER A 46 7.34 -6.64 21.56
N SER A 47 6.12 -6.70 21.00
CA SER A 47 5.19 -7.84 21.01
C SER A 47 4.71 -8.41 19.64
N LEU A 48 5.00 -9.70 19.29
CA LEU A 48 4.76 -10.56 18.08
C LEU A 48 4.27 -12.08 18.26
N LEU A 49 3.12 -12.55 17.69
CA LEU A 49 2.23 -13.76 17.75
C LEU A 49 1.85 -14.34 16.35
N PRO A 50 2.72 -14.83 15.45
CA PRO A 50 2.33 -15.13 14.09
C PRO A 50 1.32 -16.29 14.08
N SER A 51 0.45 -16.29 13.07
CA SER A 51 -0.28 -17.50 12.73
C SER A 51 0.69 -18.62 12.35
N THR A 52 0.23 -19.85 12.46
CA THR A 52 0.98 -21.02 11.99
C THR A 52 1.15 -21.08 10.46
N SER A 53 0.46 -20.24 9.67
CA SER A 53 0.58 -20.21 8.21
C SER A 53 1.68 -19.30 7.66
N LEU A 54 2.32 -18.47 8.49
CA LEU A 54 3.43 -17.59 8.09
C LEU A 54 4.79 -18.33 7.94
N SER A 55 4.87 -19.62 8.27
CA SER A 55 6.13 -20.38 8.29
C SER A 55 6.69 -20.73 6.90
N ASP A 56 5.84 -20.69 5.86
CA ASP A 56 6.19 -21.29 4.58
C ASP A 56 6.34 -20.20 3.49
N GLY A 57 7.51 -19.53 3.47
CA GLY A 57 8.01 -18.90 2.23
C GLY A 57 8.30 -17.39 2.22
N PHE A 58 8.51 -16.73 3.36
CA PHE A 58 8.82 -15.29 3.40
C PHE A 58 10.30 -15.01 3.74
N GLU A 59 11.11 -14.83 2.69
CA GLU A 59 12.48 -14.29 2.73
C GLU A 59 12.41 -12.76 2.68
N LEU A 60 12.72 -12.07 3.79
CA LEU A 60 12.35 -10.65 3.94
C LEU A 60 13.45 -9.71 4.44
N CYS A 61 14.60 -10.22 4.83
CA CYS A 61 15.72 -9.40 5.28
C CYS A 61 16.97 -9.73 4.46
N SER A 62 17.54 -8.75 3.75
CA SER A 62 18.88 -8.88 3.21
C SER A 62 19.89 -8.43 4.26
N GLN A 63 20.70 -9.35 4.77
CA GLN A 63 21.94 -9.00 5.45
C GLN A 63 23.13 -9.27 4.53
N THR A 64 24.10 -8.37 4.59
CA THR A 64 25.47 -8.63 4.13
C THR A 64 26.30 -8.93 5.37
N ASP A 65 26.71 -10.19 5.54
CA ASP A 65 27.70 -10.56 6.56
C ASP A 65 29.04 -9.85 6.31
N GLU A 66 29.85 -9.66 7.36
CA GLU A 66 31.26 -9.20 7.26
C GLU A 66 32.14 -10.13 6.39
N SER A 67 31.61 -11.29 5.99
CA SER A 67 32.23 -12.26 5.08
C SER A 67 31.79 -12.12 3.61
N GLY A 68 30.87 -11.21 3.29
CA GLY A 68 30.35 -11.00 1.92
C GLY A 68 29.37 -12.08 1.44
N ALA A 69 28.90 -12.97 2.32
CA ALA A 69 27.84 -13.93 2.01
C ALA A 69 26.46 -13.33 2.30
N GLN A 70 25.55 -13.36 1.32
CA GLN A 70 24.13 -13.08 1.52
C GLN A 70 23.45 -14.32 2.08
N SER A 71 23.09 -14.29 3.36
CA SER A 71 22.08 -15.20 3.92
C SER A 71 20.82 -14.39 4.22
N PHE A 72 19.65 -14.95 3.90
CA PHE A 72 18.37 -14.30 4.12
C PHE A 72 17.70 -14.95 5.34
N PRO A 73 17.76 -14.32 6.53
CA PRO A 73 17.04 -14.83 7.69
C PRO A 73 15.52 -14.78 7.48
N SER A 74 14.81 -15.70 8.14
CA SER A 74 13.35 -15.71 8.18
C SER A 74 12.81 -14.44 8.87
N PHE A 75 11.58 -14.04 8.59
CA PHE A 75 10.95 -12.89 9.26
C PHE A 75 11.01 -12.98 10.80
N VAL A 76 10.78 -14.17 11.36
CA VAL A 76 10.84 -14.42 12.81
C VAL A 76 12.22 -14.11 13.38
N THR A 77 13.29 -14.54 12.69
CA THR A 77 14.66 -14.26 13.12
C THR A 77 15.00 -12.78 13.06
N CYS A 78 14.49 -12.01 12.09
CA CYS A 78 14.74 -10.58 12.02
C CYS A 78 14.09 -9.82 13.19
N GLU A 79 12.87 -10.20 13.55
CA GLU A 79 12.17 -9.56 14.65
C GLU A 79 12.77 -9.92 16.02
N GLU A 80 13.30 -11.15 16.15
CA GLU A 80 14.06 -11.56 17.33
C GLU A 80 15.39 -10.81 17.48
N GLU A 81 16.07 -10.53 16.38
CA GLU A 81 17.28 -9.68 16.35
C GLU A 81 17.00 -8.23 16.77
N ASP A 82 15.78 -7.75 16.51
CA ASP A 82 15.28 -6.42 16.85
C ASP A 82 14.87 -6.25 18.32
N GLY A 83 14.99 -7.31 19.12
CA GLY A 83 14.67 -7.31 20.54
C GLY A 83 13.18 -7.54 20.87
N ALA A 84 12.36 -7.87 19.88
CA ALA A 84 11.07 -8.51 20.11
C ALA A 84 11.32 -10.00 20.41
N LYS A 85 10.66 -10.68 21.37
CA LYS A 85 10.58 -12.18 21.33
C LYS A 85 9.66 -12.64 20.16
N VAL A 86 9.15 -13.86 20.04
CA VAL A 86 7.99 -14.14 19.16
C VAL A 86 7.18 -15.24 19.85
N VAL A 87 5.92 -14.98 20.22
CA VAL A 87 4.98 -16.01 20.72
C VAL A 87 4.29 -16.63 19.50
N ARG A 88 3.78 -17.86 19.50
CA ARG A 88 2.96 -18.37 18.38
C ARG A 88 1.62 -18.82 18.93
N VAL A 89 0.53 -18.50 18.23
CA VAL A 89 -0.82 -18.96 18.60
C VAL A 89 -1.47 -19.71 17.45
N GLU A 90 -2.35 -20.61 17.84
CA GLU A 90 -3.27 -21.23 16.90
C GLU A 90 -4.32 -20.20 16.47
N ASN A 91 -4.72 -20.28 15.19
CA ASN A 91 -5.73 -19.38 14.67
C ASN A 91 -7.08 -19.67 15.31
N MET A 92 -7.69 -18.65 15.92
CA MET A 92 -9.08 -18.73 16.38
C MET A 92 -10.01 -18.80 15.18
N GLU A 93 -10.92 -19.78 15.19
CA GLU A 93 -11.98 -19.85 14.20
C GLU A 93 -12.97 -18.71 14.44
N ASN A 94 -13.21 -17.89 13.41
CA ASN A 94 -14.21 -16.84 13.48
C ASN A 94 -15.63 -17.43 13.31
N PRO A 95 -16.48 -17.47 14.36
CA PRO A 95 -17.82 -18.04 14.29
C PRO A 95 -18.75 -17.22 13.39
N TYR A 96 -18.41 -15.95 13.13
CA TYR A 96 -19.20 -15.02 12.31
C TYR A 96 -18.90 -15.12 10.82
N LYS A 97 -18.00 -16.02 10.39
CA LYS A 97 -17.59 -16.18 8.97
C LYS A 97 -18.71 -16.49 7.98
N HIS A 98 -19.89 -16.87 8.48
CA HIS A 98 -21.09 -17.19 7.70
C HIS A 98 -22.17 -16.11 7.75
N GLN A 99 -21.93 -14.97 8.41
CA GLN A 99 -22.84 -13.83 8.37
C GLN A 99 -22.91 -13.25 6.95
N ASP A 100 -24.09 -12.78 6.53
CA ASP A 100 -24.33 -12.31 5.16
C ASP A 100 -23.41 -11.15 4.72
N ASN A 101 -23.01 -10.29 5.66
CA ASN A 101 -22.14 -9.14 5.41
C ASN A 101 -20.69 -9.35 5.88
N PHE A 102 -20.26 -10.60 6.05
CA PHE A 102 -18.91 -10.90 6.56
C PHE A 102 -17.83 -10.52 5.54
N ASP A 103 -16.92 -9.62 5.93
CA ASP A 103 -15.73 -9.34 5.16
C ASP A 103 -14.65 -10.40 5.46
N LYS A 104 -14.17 -11.07 4.41
CA LYS A 104 -13.13 -12.10 4.49
C LYS A 104 -11.86 -11.61 5.19
N ARG A 105 -11.58 -10.30 5.18
CA ARG A 105 -10.43 -9.71 5.90
C ARG A 105 -10.52 -9.90 7.42
N PHE A 106 -11.71 -10.08 7.98
CA PHE A 106 -11.92 -10.26 9.42
C PHE A 106 -11.80 -11.73 9.86
N LYS A 107 -11.38 -12.64 8.97
CA LYS A 107 -11.23 -14.06 9.28
C LYS A 107 -10.36 -14.32 10.53
N LEU A 108 -9.35 -13.49 10.75
CA LEU A 108 -8.34 -13.68 11.80
C LEU A 108 -8.31 -12.54 12.81
N SER A 109 -9.25 -11.60 12.74
CA SER A 109 -9.29 -10.45 13.64
C SER A 109 -9.44 -10.86 15.11
N LEU A 110 -10.14 -11.96 15.39
CA LEU A 110 -10.35 -12.46 16.75
C LEU A 110 -9.07 -13.01 17.41
N ASN A 111 -7.98 -13.25 16.67
CA ASN A 111 -6.67 -13.57 17.27
C ASN A 111 -6.20 -12.47 18.23
N LYS A 112 -6.69 -11.24 18.06
CA LYS A 112 -6.44 -10.12 18.97
C LYS A 112 -6.82 -10.39 20.42
N LEU A 113 -7.77 -11.31 20.68
CA LEU A 113 -8.19 -11.66 22.05
C LEU A 113 -7.09 -12.38 22.85
N TYR A 114 -6.10 -13.00 22.19
CA TYR A 114 -4.93 -13.59 22.85
C TYR A 114 -4.13 -12.57 23.68
N ALA A 115 -4.34 -11.27 23.49
CA ALA A 115 -3.75 -10.24 24.34
C ALA A 115 -4.09 -10.40 25.82
N TRP A 116 -5.28 -10.90 26.13
CA TRP A 116 -5.67 -11.19 27.50
C TRP A 116 -5.02 -12.46 28.07
N SER A 117 -4.47 -13.35 27.25
CA SER A 117 -3.80 -14.57 27.75
C SER A 117 -2.36 -14.33 28.21
N LEU A 118 -1.80 -13.14 27.98
CA LEU A 118 -0.40 -12.83 28.30
C LEU A 118 -0.19 -12.41 29.75
N VAL A 119 -0.56 -13.29 30.66
CA VAL A 119 -0.49 -13.08 32.12
C VAL A 119 0.92 -12.89 32.67
N ASP A 120 1.95 -13.10 31.85
CA ASP A 120 3.34 -12.76 32.17
C ASP A 120 3.59 -11.24 32.20
N TYR A 121 2.65 -10.44 31.66
CA TYR A 121 2.74 -8.98 31.65
C TYR A 121 1.69 -8.34 32.56
N ASP A 122 2.11 -7.32 33.30
CA ASP A 122 1.20 -6.56 34.19
C ASP A 122 0.28 -5.62 33.39
N ARG A 123 0.79 -5.09 32.26
CA ARG A 123 0.09 -4.17 31.36
C ARG A 123 0.53 -4.40 29.91
N VAL A 124 -0.43 -4.41 29.00
CA VAL A 124 -0.22 -4.53 27.55
C VAL A 124 -0.94 -3.36 26.86
N VAL A 125 -0.23 -2.67 25.96
CA VAL A 125 -0.81 -1.69 25.03
C VAL A 125 -0.94 -2.37 23.68
N MET A 126 -2.16 -2.78 23.32
CA MET A 126 -2.51 -3.23 21.98
C MET A 126 -2.45 -2.07 20.98
N LEU A 127 -1.99 -2.35 19.76
CA LEU A 127 -1.90 -1.43 18.65
C LEU A 127 -2.10 -2.17 17.32
N ASP A 128 -2.86 -1.65 16.38
CA ASP A 128 -2.89 -2.20 15.02
C ASP A 128 -1.64 -1.79 14.22
N ALA A 129 -1.27 -2.56 13.20
CA ALA A 129 -0.04 -2.33 12.44
C ALA A 129 -0.08 -1.11 11.52
N ASP A 130 -1.23 -0.45 11.43
CA ASP A 130 -1.43 0.80 10.72
C ASP A 130 -1.47 2.01 11.67
N ASN A 131 -0.78 1.93 12.81
CA ASN A 131 -0.56 3.05 13.71
C ASN A 131 0.88 3.59 13.61
N LEU A 132 1.03 4.89 13.85
CA LEU A 132 2.31 5.60 13.86
C LEU A 132 2.41 6.48 15.11
N PHE A 133 3.42 6.23 15.95
CA PHE A 133 3.71 7.08 17.10
C PHE A 133 4.49 8.33 16.69
N LEU A 134 4.03 9.49 17.17
CA LEU A 134 4.66 10.79 16.98
C LEU A 134 5.54 11.20 18.16
N GLN A 135 5.29 10.62 19.33
CA GLN A 135 6.00 10.87 20.59
C GLN A 135 5.93 9.63 21.49
N ASN A 136 6.77 9.60 22.54
CA ASN A 136 6.70 8.57 23.58
C ASN A 136 5.30 8.59 24.27
N THR A 137 4.77 7.40 24.56
CA THR A 137 3.43 7.20 25.16
C THR A 137 3.46 6.25 26.36
N ASP A 138 4.59 6.17 27.08
CA ASP A 138 4.79 5.26 28.20
C ASP A 138 3.76 5.46 29.33
N GLU A 139 3.15 6.64 29.41
CA GLU A 139 2.09 6.92 30.35
C GLU A 139 0.84 6.03 30.14
N LEU A 140 0.64 5.47 28.94
CA LEU A 140 -0.44 4.49 28.67
C LEU A 140 -0.32 3.25 29.58
N PHE A 141 0.90 2.88 30.00
CA PHE A 141 1.13 1.77 30.93
C PHE A 141 0.67 2.05 32.37
N GLN A 142 0.29 3.28 32.67
CA GLN A 142 -0.30 3.68 33.95
C GLN A 142 -1.82 3.49 33.93
N CYS A 143 -2.42 3.17 32.79
CA CYS A 143 -3.85 2.91 32.69
C CYS A 143 -4.26 1.62 33.44
N GLY A 144 -5.56 1.50 33.71
CA GLY A 144 -6.11 0.42 34.53
C GLY A 144 -6.28 -0.91 33.79
N GLN A 145 -7.39 -1.60 34.05
CA GLN A 145 -7.69 -2.93 33.52
C GLN A 145 -8.05 -2.93 32.03
N PHE A 146 -8.69 -1.86 31.55
CA PHE A 146 -9.03 -1.71 30.14
C PHE A 146 -9.20 -0.22 29.79
N CYS A 147 -8.52 0.23 28.74
CA CYS A 147 -8.60 1.62 28.30
C CYS A 147 -8.54 1.72 26.79
N ALA A 148 -9.47 2.43 26.17
CA ALA A 148 -9.51 2.59 24.71
C ALA A 148 -9.94 4.00 24.31
N VAL A 149 -9.61 4.39 23.09
CA VAL A 149 -10.02 5.68 22.52
C VAL A 149 -11.37 5.55 21.83
N PHE A 150 -12.24 6.55 21.99
CA PHE A 150 -13.55 6.59 21.35
C PHE A 150 -13.47 7.15 19.91
N ILE A 151 -13.89 6.37 18.90
CA ILE A 151 -13.98 6.85 17.50
C ILE A 151 -15.17 7.78 17.31
N ASN A 152 -16.24 7.52 18.05
CA ASN A 152 -17.45 8.31 18.09
C ASN A 152 -17.99 8.28 19.52
N PRO A 153 -19.01 9.07 19.88
CA PRO A 153 -19.49 9.14 21.26
C PRO A 153 -19.95 7.82 21.88
N CYS A 154 -20.22 6.77 21.10
CA CYS A 154 -20.79 5.51 21.59
C CYS A 154 -19.82 4.31 21.50
N VAL A 155 -18.86 4.36 20.57
CA VAL A 155 -18.02 3.21 20.21
C VAL A 155 -16.55 3.57 20.35
N PHE A 156 -15.80 2.70 21.03
CA PHE A 156 -14.34 2.78 21.09
C PHE A 156 -13.67 2.00 19.98
N HIS A 157 -12.50 2.46 19.55
CA HIS A 157 -11.68 1.77 18.55
C HIS A 157 -10.86 0.66 19.20
N THR A 158 -10.75 -0.48 18.55
CA THR A 158 -9.85 -1.55 18.99
C THR A 158 -8.45 -1.39 18.43
N GLY A 159 -8.17 -0.42 17.57
CA GLY A 159 -6.83 -0.26 16.98
C GLY A 159 -5.77 0.26 17.92
N LEU A 160 -6.14 0.81 19.09
CA LEU A 160 -5.24 1.03 20.22
C LEU A 160 -6.02 0.88 21.51
N PHE A 161 -5.58 -0.03 22.38
CA PHE A 161 -6.12 -0.11 23.74
C PHE A 161 -5.11 -0.64 24.75
N VAL A 162 -5.27 -0.24 26.00
CA VAL A 162 -4.51 -0.78 27.13
C VAL A 162 -5.35 -1.84 27.81
N LEU A 163 -4.73 -2.93 28.24
CA LEU A 163 -5.37 -3.96 29.03
C LEU A 163 -4.48 -4.49 30.15
N GLN A 164 -5.12 -5.02 31.18
CA GLN A 164 -4.50 -5.94 32.14
C GLN A 164 -4.79 -7.38 31.69
N PRO A 165 -3.76 -8.18 31.37
CA PRO A 165 -3.96 -9.57 30.97
C PRO A 165 -4.63 -10.38 32.09
N SER A 166 -5.54 -11.26 31.71
CA SER A 166 -6.27 -12.13 32.63
C SER A 166 -6.78 -13.35 31.88
N THR A 167 -6.29 -14.53 32.27
CA THR A 167 -6.77 -15.81 31.74
C THR A 167 -8.25 -16.05 32.04
N VAL A 168 -8.79 -15.44 33.09
CA VAL A 168 -10.23 -15.49 33.40
C VAL A 168 -11.01 -14.74 32.32
N VAL A 169 -10.63 -13.49 32.02
CA VAL A 169 -11.28 -12.67 30.99
C VAL A 169 -11.10 -13.28 29.60
N PHE A 170 -9.91 -13.81 29.29
CA PHE A 170 -9.67 -14.49 28.01
C PHE A 170 -10.61 -15.70 27.81
N LYS A 171 -10.70 -16.58 28.82
CA LYS A 171 -11.57 -17.76 28.74
C LYS A 171 -13.05 -17.38 28.62
N ASP A 172 -13.47 -16.33 29.33
CA ASP A 172 -14.84 -15.82 29.25
C ASP A 172 -15.14 -15.27 27.84
N MET A 173 -14.26 -14.45 27.26
CA MET A 173 -14.41 -13.98 25.88
C MET A 173 -14.48 -15.13 24.86
N VAL A 174 -13.64 -16.16 25.00
CA VAL A 174 -13.70 -17.35 24.12
C VAL A 174 -15.03 -18.11 24.31
N HIS A 175 -15.53 -18.20 25.55
CA HIS A 175 -16.81 -18.82 25.84
C HIS A 175 -17.98 -18.05 25.22
N GLU A 176 -17.98 -16.72 25.35
CA GLU A 176 -18.99 -15.83 24.75
C GLU A 176 -18.99 -15.89 23.21
N LEU A 177 -17.81 -16.03 22.58
CA LEU A 177 -17.70 -16.30 21.14
C LEU A 177 -18.38 -17.62 20.75
N GLN A 178 -18.14 -18.69 21.51
CA GLN A 178 -18.73 -20.01 21.26
C GLN A 178 -20.25 -20.01 21.46
N ASN A 179 -20.75 -19.24 22.42
CA ASN A 179 -22.17 -19.07 22.70
C ASN A 179 -22.89 -18.20 21.66
N GLY A 180 -22.17 -17.62 20.69
CA GLY A 180 -22.76 -16.84 19.62
C GLY A 180 -23.20 -15.45 20.05
N ARG A 181 -22.44 -14.79 20.94
CA ARG A 181 -22.62 -13.36 21.27
C ARG A 181 -22.81 -12.54 19.99
N GLU A 182 -23.74 -11.58 20.04
CA GLU A 182 -23.98 -10.72 18.88
C GLU A 182 -22.73 -9.90 18.53
N ASN A 183 -22.31 -9.98 17.26
CA ASN A 183 -21.21 -9.22 16.74
C ASN A 183 -21.59 -8.62 15.37
N PRO A 184 -21.94 -7.32 15.31
CA PRO A 184 -22.46 -6.69 14.09
C PRO A 184 -21.46 -6.62 12.92
N ASP A 185 -20.16 -6.51 13.18
CA ASP A 185 -19.14 -6.40 12.14
C ASP A 185 -18.41 -7.73 11.87
N GLY A 186 -18.69 -8.76 12.67
CA GLY A 186 -18.03 -10.06 12.59
C GLY A 186 -16.53 -10.01 12.90
N ALA A 187 -16.02 -8.91 13.46
CA ALA A 187 -14.60 -8.64 13.69
C ALA A 187 -14.26 -8.47 15.18
N ASP A 188 -13.00 -8.11 15.49
CA ASP A 188 -12.57 -7.80 16.86
C ASP A 188 -13.23 -6.52 17.41
N GLN A 189 -13.42 -5.52 16.54
CA GLN A 189 -14.01 -4.22 16.87
C GLN A 189 -15.40 -4.37 17.49
N GLY A 190 -16.34 -5.03 16.82
CA GLY A 190 -17.69 -5.26 17.32
C GLY A 190 -17.73 -6.19 18.53
N PHE A 191 -16.91 -7.24 18.54
CA PHE A 191 -16.87 -8.18 19.66
C PHE A 191 -16.39 -7.50 20.95
N ILE A 192 -15.21 -6.88 20.93
CA ILE A 192 -14.61 -6.25 22.11
C ILE A 192 -15.49 -5.07 22.59
N ALA A 193 -16.04 -4.28 21.66
CA ALA A 193 -16.99 -3.21 22.00
C ALA A 193 -18.23 -3.72 22.73
N SER A 194 -18.80 -4.86 22.28
CA SER A 194 -19.96 -5.48 22.94
C SER A 194 -19.62 -6.12 24.29
N TYR A 195 -18.38 -6.56 24.49
CA TYR A 195 -17.92 -7.23 25.70
C TYR A 195 -17.59 -6.24 26.84
N PHE A 196 -17.14 -5.02 26.51
CA PHE A 196 -16.88 -3.94 27.47
C PHE A 196 -17.82 -2.73 27.28
N PRO A 197 -19.16 -2.90 27.31
CA PRO A 197 -20.10 -1.82 27.03
C PRO A 197 -20.01 -0.70 28.08
N GLU A 198 -19.61 -1.03 29.32
CA GLU A 198 -19.49 -0.09 30.42
C GLU A 198 -18.35 0.91 30.24
N LEU A 199 -17.47 0.73 29.24
CA LEU A 199 -16.37 1.67 28.97
C LEU A 199 -16.90 3.08 28.65
N LEU A 200 -18.09 3.17 28.05
CA LEU A 200 -18.75 4.44 27.71
C LEU A 200 -18.93 5.34 28.93
N ASP A 201 -19.28 4.76 30.08
CA ASP A 201 -19.57 5.47 31.32
C ASP A 201 -18.33 5.70 32.20
N LYS A 202 -17.14 5.30 31.73
CA LYS A 202 -15.90 5.44 32.51
C LYS A 202 -15.33 6.86 32.47
N PRO A 203 -14.57 7.27 33.49
CA PRO A 203 -13.86 8.54 33.46
C PRO A 203 -12.79 8.57 32.36
N MET A 204 -12.40 9.79 31.95
CA MET A 204 -11.25 9.99 31.08
C MET A 204 -9.95 9.63 31.81
N PHE A 205 -9.01 9.03 31.09
CA PHE A 205 -7.68 8.73 31.59
C PHE A 205 -6.86 10.01 31.74
N HIS A 206 -6.30 10.20 32.92
CA HIS A 206 -5.30 11.22 33.21
C HIS A 206 -4.11 10.53 33.89
N PRO A 207 -2.91 10.60 33.29
CA PRO A 207 -1.76 9.89 33.84
C PRO A 207 -1.36 10.48 35.20
N PRO A 208 -1.22 9.66 36.26
CA PRO A 208 -0.84 10.15 37.57
C PRO A 208 0.61 10.63 37.61
N ALA A 209 0.84 11.81 38.19
CA ALA A 209 2.18 12.44 38.23
C ALA A 209 3.25 11.61 38.96
N ASN A 210 2.84 10.68 39.83
CA ASN A 210 3.74 9.79 40.57
C ASN A 210 4.08 8.49 39.82
N GLY A 211 3.57 8.30 38.59
CA GLY A 211 3.79 7.10 37.78
C GLY A 211 3.11 5.84 38.31
N SER A 212 2.16 5.97 39.26
CA SER A 212 1.39 4.84 39.78
C SER A 212 0.43 4.28 38.72
N LYS A 213 0.06 3.01 38.86
CA LYS A 213 -0.92 2.39 37.96
C LYS A 213 -2.32 2.57 38.51
N LEU A 214 -3.24 2.99 37.66
CA LEU A 214 -4.65 3.12 38.00
C LEU A 214 -5.32 1.75 38.08
N ARG A 215 -6.48 1.72 38.77
CA ARG A 215 -7.43 0.61 38.79
C ARG A 215 -8.76 1.07 38.21
N GLY A 216 -9.51 0.14 37.62
CA GLY A 216 -10.72 0.38 36.83
C GLY A 216 -10.44 0.46 35.33
N ALA A 217 -11.47 0.78 34.57
CA ALA A 217 -11.38 1.06 33.14
C ALA A 217 -11.50 2.57 32.89
N TYR A 218 -10.88 3.08 31.82
CA TYR A 218 -10.82 4.51 31.51
C TYR A 218 -10.94 4.77 30.01
N ARG A 219 -11.53 5.91 29.65
CA ARG A 219 -11.56 6.38 28.27
C ARG A 219 -10.27 7.13 27.95
N LEU A 220 -9.58 6.74 26.89
CA LEU A 220 -8.37 7.43 26.44
C LEU A 220 -8.73 8.69 25.64
N PRO A 221 -8.00 9.81 25.81
CA PRO A 221 -8.12 10.98 24.94
C PRO A 221 -7.91 10.68 23.46
N LEU A 222 -8.60 11.43 22.58
CA LEU A 222 -8.54 11.21 21.12
C LEU A 222 -7.12 11.33 20.55
N GLY A 223 -6.26 12.14 21.16
CA GLY A 223 -4.88 12.29 20.74
C GLY A 223 -4.02 11.00 20.79
N TYR A 224 -4.43 9.98 21.57
CA TYR A 224 -3.80 8.67 21.53
C TYR A 224 -4.26 7.78 20.36
N GLN A 225 -5.24 8.23 19.58
CA GLN A 225 -5.70 7.51 18.39
C GLN A 225 -6.31 8.47 17.37
N MET A 226 -5.44 9.22 16.72
CA MET A 226 -5.81 10.23 15.74
C MET A 226 -6.08 9.57 14.39
N ASP A 227 -7.36 9.37 14.08
CA ASP A 227 -7.80 8.85 12.79
C ASP A 227 -7.35 9.78 11.64
N ALA A 228 -6.59 9.24 10.70
CA ALA A 228 -6.09 9.96 9.52
C ALA A 228 -7.20 10.58 8.66
N SER A 229 -8.43 10.04 8.68
CA SER A 229 -9.58 10.61 7.97
C SER A 229 -9.93 12.02 8.44
N TYR A 230 -9.77 12.32 9.73
CA TYR A 230 -9.97 13.67 10.27
C TYR A 230 -8.97 14.67 9.71
N TYR A 231 -7.74 14.23 9.44
CA TYR A 231 -6.75 15.04 8.74
C TYR A 231 -7.15 15.28 7.29
N TYR A 232 -7.56 14.24 6.55
CA TYR A 232 -7.83 14.38 5.11
C TYR A 232 -8.96 15.36 4.79
N LEU A 233 -9.97 15.48 5.65
CA LEU A 233 -11.06 16.44 5.46
C LEU A 233 -10.60 17.89 5.60
N LYS A 234 -9.71 18.19 6.55
CA LYS A 234 -9.28 19.58 6.85
C LYS A 234 -7.87 19.93 6.36
N LEU A 235 -7.11 18.95 5.91
CA LEU A 235 -5.68 19.02 5.61
C LEU A 235 -4.81 19.58 6.75
N ARG A 236 -5.31 19.49 7.98
CA ARG A 236 -4.61 19.89 9.20
C ARG A 236 -5.18 19.12 10.40
N TRP A 237 -4.32 18.85 11.37
CA TRP A 237 -4.76 18.26 12.63
C TRP A 237 -5.61 19.25 13.43
N SER A 238 -6.75 18.77 13.92
CA SER A 238 -7.69 19.53 14.75
C SER A 238 -8.22 18.59 15.84
N VAL A 239 -7.33 18.11 16.69
CA VAL A 239 -7.65 17.20 17.78
C VAL A 239 -8.12 18.01 18.99
N PRO A 240 -9.35 17.81 19.49
CA PRO A 240 -9.94 18.64 20.54
C PRO A 240 -9.37 18.35 21.94
N CYS A 241 -8.79 17.16 22.17
CA CYS A 241 -8.32 16.75 23.48
C CYS A 241 -7.20 15.69 23.43
N GLY A 242 -6.33 15.72 24.43
CA GLY A 242 -5.23 14.76 24.60
C GLY A 242 -3.91 15.18 23.91
N PRO A 243 -2.84 14.42 24.15
CA PRO A 243 -1.57 14.63 23.46
C PRO A 243 -1.64 14.09 22.03
N ASN A 244 -1.12 14.81 21.04
CA ASN A 244 -1.09 14.36 19.64
C ASN A 244 -0.04 13.26 19.45
N SER A 245 -0.35 12.05 19.88
CA SER A 245 0.64 11.00 20.12
C SER A 245 0.66 9.90 19.07
N VAL A 246 -0.50 9.47 18.58
CA VAL A 246 -0.58 8.31 17.69
C VAL A 246 -1.54 8.60 16.56
N ILE A 247 -1.09 8.35 15.33
CA ILE A 247 -1.93 8.40 14.13
C ILE A 247 -2.37 6.97 13.79
N THR A 248 -3.64 6.77 13.46
CA THR A 248 -4.14 5.52 12.88
C THR A 248 -4.51 5.74 11.41
N PHE A 249 -4.18 4.78 10.56
CA PHE A 249 -4.51 4.79 9.13
C PHE A 249 -5.59 3.76 8.78
N PRO A 250 -6.86 3.93 9.18
CA PRO A 250 -7.93 2.94 8.99
C PRO A 250 -8.42 2.82 7.53
N GLY A 251 -7.71 3.44 6.58
CA GLY A 251 -8.08 3.51 5.17
C GLY A 251 -8.10 2.16 4.46
N ALA A 252 -8.61 2.19 3.22
CA ALA A 252 -8.67 1.02 2.36
C ALA A 252 -7.29 0.35 2.22
N PRO A 253 -7.20 -1.00 2.16
CA PRO A 253 -5.94 -1.71 2.09
C PRO A 253 -5.01 -1.18 0.99
N TRP A 254 -5.53 -0.85 -0.20
CA TRP A 254 -4.74 -0.32 -1.32
C TRP A 254 -4.22 1.11 -1.14
N LEU A 255 -4.66 1.84 -0.11
CA LEU A 255 -4.24 3.21 0.21
C LEU A 255 -3.48 3.31 1.54
N LYS A 256 -3.00 2.18 2.05
CA LYS A 256 -2.16 2.18 3.25
C LYS A 256 -0.89 3.01 3.03
N PRO A 257 -0.37 3.64 4.10
CA PRO A 257 0.61 4.72 3.98
C PRO A 257 1.99 4.27 3.51
N TRP A 258 2.28 2.96 3.52
CA TRP A 258 3.56 2.40 3.06
C TRP A 258 3.63 2.23 1.54
N TYR A 259 2.52 2.32 0.83
CA TYR A 259 2.54 2.20 -0.62
C TYR A 259 3.01 3.49 -1.27
N TRP A 260 3.97 3.38 -2.19
CA TRP A 260 4.53 4.55 -2.89
C TRP A 260 3.48 5.36 -3.65
N TRP A 261 2.41 4.73 -4.13
CA TRP A 261 1.30 5.41 -4.84
C TRP A 261 0.28 6.06 -3.91
N SER A 262 0.30 5.73 -2.61
CA SER A 262 -0.65 6.30 -1.63
C SER A 262 -0.46 7.81 -1.48
N TRP A 263 0.78 8.29 -1.61
CA TRP A 263 1.10 9.70 -1.76
C TRP A 263 1.24 10.03 -3.26
N PRO A 264 0.72 11.16 -3.77
CA PRO A 264 0.11 12.26 -3.02
C PRO A 264 -1.38 12.07 -2.70
N VAL A 265 -2.05 10.99 -3.11
CA VAL A 265 -3.51 10.80 -2.95
C VAL A 265 -3.97 11.10 -1.51
N LEU A 266 -3.33 10.43 -0.54
CA LEU A 266 -3.49 10.64 0.90
C LEU A 266 -2.23 11.34 1.45
N PRO A 267 -2.24 12.67 1.63
CA PRO A 267 -1.03 13.46 1.88
C PRO A 267 -0.30 13.11 3.18
N LEU A 268 -1.02 12.59 4.18
CA LEU A 268 -0.48 12.20 5.48
C LEU A 268 0.46 11.00 5.41
N GLY A 269 0.37 10.16 4.36
CA GLY A 269 1.26 9.01 4.16
C GLY A 269 2.74 9.40 4.09
N ILE A 270 3.07 10.66 3.79
CA ILE A 270 4.45 11.13 3.82
C ILE A 270 5.08 11.06 5.24
N GLN A 271 4.28 11.21 6.31
CA GLN A 271 4.79 11.09 7.67
C GLN A 271 5.25 9.66 7.99
N TRP A 272 4.56 8.66 7.44
CA TRP A 272 4.99 7.26 7.54
C TRP A 272 6.33 7.04 6.85
N HIS A 273 6.48 7.57 5.64
CA HIS A 273 7.73 7.44 4.88
C HIS A 273 8.90 8.23 5.48
N GLU A 274 8.62 9.35 6.16
CA GLU A 274 9.62 10.10 6.93
C GLU A 274 10.10 9.28 8.12
N GLN A 275 9.19 8.68 8.89
CA GLN A 275 9.52 7.76 9.97
C GLN A 275 10.37 6.60 9.46
N ARG A 276 9.94 5.97 8.35
CA ARG A 276 10.66 4.85 7.74
C ARG A 276 12.07 5.24 7.36
N ARG A 277 12.26 6.46 6.82
CA ARG A 277 13.58 6.96 6.45
C ARG A 277 14.51 7.10 7.65
N GLN A 278 13.99 7.49 8.81
CA GLN A 278 14.77 7.73 10.02
C GLN A 278 15.12 6.44 10.76
N THR A 279 14.30 5.39 10.67
CA THR A 279 14.50 4.13 11.38
C THR A 279 15.07 3.03 10.47
N LEU A 280 14.32 2.63 9.43
CA LEU A 280 14.63 1.49 8.55
C LEU A 280 15.51 1.85 7.36
N GLY A 281 15.29 3.06 6.82
CA GLY A 281 15.80 3.46 5.52
C GLY A 281 15.07 2.79 4.34
N TYR A 282 15.68 2.89 3.16
CA TYR A 282 15.23 2.28 1.89
C TYR A 282 16.33 1.46 1.21
N GLY A 283 17.36 1.06 1.98
CA GLY A 283 18.60 0.49 1.44
C GLY A 283 18.36 -0.79 0.64
N ALA A 284 17.46 -1.66 1.12
CA ALA A 284 17.11 -2.92 0.46
C ALA A 284 16.52 -2.70 -0.94
N GLU A 285 15.68 -1.67 -1.11
CA GLU A 285 15.03 -1.37 -2.38
C GLU A 285 15.91 -0.56 -3.33
N MET A 286 16.95 0.13 -2.83
CA MET A 286 17.80 0.99 -3.67
C MET A 286 18.47 0.23 -4.81
N ALA A 287 18.94 -0.99 -4.58
CA ALA A 287 19.57 -1.80 -5.63
C ALA A 287 18.58 -2.11 -6.76
N VAL A 288 17.34 -2.48 -6.41
CA VAL A 288 16.27 -2.75 -7.38
C VAL A 288 15.91 -1.49 -8.15
N ILE A 289 15.77 -0.34 -7.47
CA ILE A 289 15.48 0.95 -8.11
C ILE A 289 16.57 1.32 -9.12
N LEU A 290 17.85 1.16 -8.77
CA LEU A 290 18.98 1.47 -9.65
C LEU A 290 19.02 0.57 -10.88
N ILE A 291 18.82 -0.74 -10.69
CA ILE A 291 18.77 -1.72 -11.79
C ILE A 291 17.59 -1.40 -12.73
N GLN A 292 16.40 -1.19 -12.18
CA GLN A 292 15.20 -0.84 -12.98
C GLN A 292 15.41 0.47 -13.75
N SER A 293 15.99 1.49 -13.10
CA SER A 293 16.32 2.77 -13.74
C SER A 293 17.30 2.58 -14.91
N ALA A 294 18.35 1.78 -14.73
CA ALA A 294 19.32 1.48 -15.78
C ALA A 294 18.69 0.73 -16.96
N ILE A 295 17.81 -0.25 -16.69
CA ILE A 295 17.07 -0.99 -17.71
C ILE A 295 16.18 -0.03 -18.52
N TYR A 296 15.38 0.81 -17.86
CA TYR A 296 14.49 1.74 -18.55
C TYR A 296 15.27 2.78 -19.38
N LEU A 297 16.37 3.33 -18.85
CA LEU A 297 17.24 4.23 -19.60
C LEU A 297 17.89 3.53 -20.81
N GLY A 298 18.31 2.28 -20.64
CA GLY A 298 18.82 1.43 -21.72
C GLY A 298 17.78 1.22 -22.82
N VAL A 299 16.52 0.92 -22.46
CA VAL A 299 15.40 0.79 -23.40
C VAL A 299 15.16 2.10 -24.16
N ILE A 300 15.17 3.25 -23.46
CA ILE A 300 15.01 4.56 -24.10
C ILE A 300 16.14 4.81 -25.11
N ALA A 301 17.39 4.56 -24.73
CA ALA A 301 18.54 4.72 -25.62
C ALA A 301 18.45 3.79 -26.85
N MET A 302 18.15 2.51 -26.63
CA MET A 302 18.03 1.52 -27.69
C MET A 302 16.90 1.85 -28.66
N THR A 303 15.74 2.28 -28.16
CA THR A 303 14.60 2.66 -28.99
C THR A 303 14.83 3.95 -29.79
N ARG A 304 15.77 4.81 -29.38
CA ARG A 304 16.21 5.98 -30.15
C ARG A 304 17.21 5.63 -31.26
N LEU A 305 18.03 4.59 -31.04
CA LEU A 305 19.06 4.13 -31.98
C LEU A 305 18.54 3.09 -32.98
N ALA A 306 17.53 2.31 -32.59
CA ALA A 306 16.92 1.31 -33.45
C ALA A 306 16.22 1.98 -34.64
N ARG A 307 16.47 1.47 -35.86
CA ARG A 307 15.66 1.86 -37.01
C ARG A 307 14.24 1.33 -36.81
N PRO A 308 13.20 2.14 -37.09
CA PRO A 308 11.83 1.67 -36.99
C PRO A 308 11.63 0.54 -38.00
N SER A 309 11.25 -0.63 -37.49
CA SER A 309 11.05 -1.84 -38.26
C SER A 309 9.60 -2.26 -38.06
N PHE A 310 8.73 -1.92 -39.01
CA PHE A 310 7.53 -2.73 -39.19
C PHE A 310 8.01 -4.07 -39.75
N SER A 311 7.83 -5.15 -38.99
CA SER A 311 8.06 -6.48 -39.54
C SER A 311 7.16 -6.58 -40.78
N LYS A 312 7.76 -6.88 -41.93
CA LYS A 312 7.04 -7.16 -43.17
C LYS A 312 6.18 -8.40 -42.92
N LEU A 313 5.01 -8.23 -42.34
CA LEU A 313 4.03 -9.28 -42.23
C LEU A 313 3.47 -9.46 -43.64
N CYS A 314 4.09 -10.37 -44.39
CA CYS A 314 3.79 -10.68 -45.78
C CYS A 314 2.28 -10.89 -45.99
N TYR A 315 1.61 -9.85 -46.46
CA TYR A 315 0.19 -9.90 -46.76
C TYR A 315 -0.03 -10.49 -48.15
N ARG A 316 -0.33 -11.79 -48.21
CA ARG A 316 -0.81 -12.47 -49.43
C ARG A 316 -2.09 -13.25 -49.13
N ARG A 317 -3.21 -12.57 -48.87
CA ARG A 317 -4.57 -13.12 -49.13
C ARG A 317 -5.74 -12.18 -48.84
N SER A 318 -6.68 -12.17 -49.80
CA SER A 318 -8.13 -11.87 -49.80
C SER A 318 -8.67 -10.70 -48.94
N ASP A 319 -9.46 -9.82 -49.57
CA ASP A 319 -10.02 -8.58 -49.01
C ASP A 319 -10.78 -8.71 -47.67
N LYS A 320 -11.45 -9.83 -47.39
CA LYS A 320 -12.17 -10.02 -46.11
C LYS A 320 -11.24 -10.31 -44.93
N SER A 321 -10.10 -10.96 -45.15
CA SER A 321 -9.08 -11.20 -44.10
C SER A 321 -8.29 -9.93 -43.76
N ILE A 322 -8.17 -8.99 -44.69
CA ILE A 322 -7.42 -7.74 -44.50
C ILE A 322 -8.07 -6.86 -43.43
N ASN A 323 -9.39 -6.66 -43.49
CA ASN A 323 -10.11 -5.85 -42.49
C ASN A 323 -10.08 -6.46 -41.08
N LEU A 324 -10.19 -7.80 -40.97
CA LEU A 324 -10.10 -8.51 -39.70
C LEU A 324 -8.74 -8.27 -39.04
N VAL A 325 -7.66 -8.35 -39.82
CA VAL A 325 -6.31 -8.23 -39.27
C VAL A 325 -5.88 -6.78 -39.07
N HIS A 326 -6.38 -5.85 -39.87
CA HIS A 326 -6.23 -4.42 -39.60
C HIS A 326 -6.87 -4.05 -38.25
N ASN A 327 -8.06 -4.58 -37.97
CA ASN A 327 -8.72 -4.37 -36.68
C ASN A 327 -8.00 -5.09 -35.54
N SER A 328 -7.48 -6.30 -35.75
CA SER A 328 -6.68 -6.98 -34.73
C SER A 328 -5.39 -6.23 -34.41
N LEU A 329 -4.69 -5.68 -35.42
CA LEU A 329 -3.47 -4.90 -35.21
C LEU A 329 -3.74 -3.63 -34.40
N LYS A 330 -4.85 -2.92 -34.67
CA LYS A 330 -5.25 -1.75 -33.86
C LYS A 330 -5.49 -2.12 -32.40
N ILE A 331 -6.22 -3.22 -32.17
CA ILE A 331 -6.49 -3.73 -30.82
C ILE A 331 -5.18 -4.09 -30.12
N VAL A 332 -4.27 -4.81 -30.80
CA VAL A 332 -2.96 -5.16 -30.26
C VAL A 332 -2.15 -3.91 -29.91
N ALA A 333 -2.10 -2.90 -30.79
CA ALA A 333 -1.37 -1.66 -30.53
C ALA A 333 -1.93 -0.91 -29.30
N LEU A 334 -3.27 -0.82 -29.16
CA LEU A 334 -3.91 -0.21 -27.99
C LEU A 334 -3.61 -0.98 -26.70
N TRP A 335 -3.65 -2.32 -26.73
CA TRP A 335 -3.28 -3.17 -25.60
C TRP A 335 -1.80 -3.03 -25.24
N CYS A 336 -0.90 -2.90 -26.21
CA CYS A 336 0.52 -2.65 -25.95
C CYS A 336 0.74 -1.30 -25.26
N ILE A 337 0.03 -0.24 -25.67
CA ILE A 337 0.09 1.07 -25.01
C ILE A 337 -0.46 0.96 -23.58
N LEU A 338 -1.60 0.30 -23.39
CA LEU A 338 -2.18 0.10 -22.05
C LEU A 338 -1.20 -0.69 -21.15
N ALA A 339 -0.64 -1.78 -21.65
CA ALA A 339 0.36 -2.58 -20.95
C ALA A 339 1.59 -1.75 -20.58
N ALA A 340 2.04 -0.84 -21.45
CA ALA A 340 3.18 0.04 -21.16
C ALA A 340 2.94 0.97 -19.95
N TYR A 341 1.71 1.41 -19.71
CA TYR A 341 1.36 2.23 -18.53
C TYR A 341 1.10 1.40 -17.27
N VAL A 342 0.61 0.17 -17.42
CA VAL A 342 0.23 -0.70 -16.30
C VAL A 342 1.42 -1.49 -15.76
N THR A 343 2.34 -1.92 -16.62
CA THR A 343 3.46 -2.79 -16.25
C THR A 343 4.40 -2.20 -15.19
N PRO A 344 4.84 -0.92 -15.28
CA PRO A 344 5.74 -0.35 -14.28
C PRO A 344 5.11 -0.33 -12.88
N PHE A 345 3.79 -0.17 -12.78
CA PHE A 345 3.08 -0.14 -11.49
C PHE A 345 3.27 -1.44 -10.70
N PHE A 346 3.25 -2.60 -11.38
CA PHE A 346 3.39 -3.92 -10.75
C PHE A 346 4.84 -4.38 -10.58
N ILE A 347 5.79 -3.77 -11.30
CA ILE A 347 7.22 -4.11 -11.23
C ILE A 347 7.93 -3.35 -10.10
N ILE A 348 7.47 -2.14 -9.79
CA ILE A 348 8.08 -1.30 -8.77
C ILE A 348 7.73 -1.87 -7.39
N PRO A 349 8.73 -2.09 -6.50
CA PRO A 349 8.46 -2.59 -5.15
C PRO A 349 7.49 -1.67 -4.41
N HIS A 350 6.52 -2.26 -3.72
CA HIS A 350 5.40 -1.54 -3.12
C HIS A 350 5.82 -0.53 -2.03
N THR A 351 6.91 -0.81 -1.31
CA THR A 351 7.37 -0.08 -0.12
C THR A 351 8.37 1.04 -0.41
N VAL A 352 8.69 1.32 -1.68
CA VAL A 352 9.66 2.37 -2.02
C VAL A 352 9.19 3.76 -1.59
N HIS A 353 10.13 4.68 -1.44
CA HIS A 353 9.80 6.07 -1.15
C HIS A 353 8.91 6.67 -2.27
N PRO A 354 7.79 7.35 -1.96
CA PRO A 354 6.81 7.80 -2.96
C PRO A 354 7.39 8.60 -4.11
N LEU A 355 8.30 9.55 -3.81
CA LEU A 355 8.98 10.35 -4.83
C LEU A 355 9.77 9.47 -5.81
N LEU A 356 10.53 8.49 -5.30
CA LEU A 356 11.30 7.57 -6.14
C LEU A 356 10.38 6.64 -6.92
N GLY A 357 9.31 6.13 -6.29
CA GLY A 357 8.30 5.30 -6.94
C GLY A 357 7.64 6.00 -8.13
N TRP A 358 7.18 7.24 -7.97
CA TRP A 358 6.59 8.01 -9.07
C TRP A 358 7.60 8.36 -10.16
N ILE A 359 8.83 8.75 -9.81
CA ILE A 359 9.89 9.02 -10.80
C ILE A 359 10.16 7.75 -11.63
N LEU A 360 10.34 6.61 -10.96
CA LEU A 360 10.60 5.33 -11.60
C LEU A 360 9.42 4.87 -12.46
N TYR A 361 8.19 5.06 -11.98
CA TYR A 361 6.97 4.81 -12.75
C TYR A 361 6.93 5.65 -14.04
N LEU A 362 7.18 6.96 -13.93
CA LEU A 362 7.14 7.86 -15.08
C LEU A 362 8.24 7.52 -16.10
N ILE A 363 9.45 7.18 -15.64
CA ILE A 363 10.55 6.73 -16.51
C ILE A 363 10.20 5.39 -17.17
N GLY A 364 9.68 4.42 -16.41
CA GLY A 364 9.29 3.12 -16.92
C GLY A 364 8.15 3.19 -17.94
N ALA A 365 7.10 3.96 -17.65
CA ALA A 365 5.98 4.17 -18.56
C ALA A 365 6.45 4.83 -19.86
N PHE A 366 7.34 5.82 -19.78
CA PHE A 366 7.93 6.45 -20.96
C PHE A 366 8.79 5.47 -21.78
N ALA A 367 9.63 4.66 -21.12
CA ALA A 367 10.47 3.66 -21.78
C ALA A 367 9.65 2.58 -22.50
N LEU A 368 8.60 2.06 -21.88
CA LEU A 368 7.73 1.07 -22.52
C LEU A 368 6.87 1.69 -23.62
N CYS A 369 6.41 2.93 -23.45
CA CYS A 369 5.73 3.66 -24.52
C CYS A 369 6.64 3.92 -25.71
N SER A 370 7.95 4.17 -25.50
CA SER A 370 8.89 4.36 -26.61
C SER A 370 9.07 3.09 -27.46
N ILE A 371 8.94 1.90 -26.87
CA ILE A 371 8.88 0.63 -27.62
C ILE A 371 7.63 0.62 -28.50
N ALA A 372 6.44 0.85 -27.93
CA ALA A 372 5.19 0.84 -28.68
C ALA A 372 5.19 1.88 -29.83
N ILE A 373 5.73 3.08 -29.56
CA ILE A 373 5.90 4.15 -30.55
C ILE A 373 6.75 3.68 -31.73
N ASN A 374 7.89 3.03 -31.48
CA ASN A 374 8.80 2.58 -32.53
C ASN A 374 8.29 1.36 -33.29
N VAL A 375 7.68 0.39 -32.58
CA VAL A 375 7.12 -0.83 -33.19
C VAL A 375 5.96 -0.51 -34.12
N PHE A 376 5.04 0.35 -33.69
CA PHE A 376 3.83 0.69 -34.45
C PHE A 376 3.94 1.99 -35.25
N LEU A 377 5.12 2.63 -35.31
CA LEU A 377 5.35 3.90 -36.01
C LEU A 377 4.36 5.01 -35.60
N LEU A 378 4.01 5.05 -34.31
CA LEU A 378 3.00 5.97 -33.79
C LEU A 378 3.57 7.38 -33.57
N PRO A 379 2.74 8.43 -33.66
CA PRO A 379 3.15 9.75 -33.23
C PRO A 379 3.39 9.76 -31.71
N MET A 380 4.57 10.22 -31.29
CA MET A 380 5.00 10.22 -29.89
C MET A 380 4.05 11.01 -28.97
N LEU A 381 3.65 12.21 -29.39
CA LEU A 381 2.85 13.11 -28.55
C LEU A 381 1.50 12.50 -28.15
N PRO A 382 0.65 11.98 -29.07
CA PRO A 382 -0.60 11.32 -28.70
C PRO A 382 -0.46 10.15 -27.71
N VAL A 383 0.60 9.33 -27.84
CA VAL A 383 0.85 8.20 -26.94
C VAL A 383 1.26 8.69 -25.54
N LEU A 384 1.92 9.84 -25.43
CA LEU A 384 2.37 10.43 -24.18
C LEU A 384 1.38 11.43 -23.54
N VAL A 385 0.22 11.67 -24.14
CA VAL A 385 -0.81 12.52 -23.52
C VAL A 385 -1.23 11.99 -22.14
N PRO A 386 -1.50 10.68 -21.93
CA PRO A 386 -1.80 10.14 -20.60
C PRO A 386 -0.64 10.35 -19.62
N TRP A 387 0.61 10.20 -20.05
CA TRP A 387 1.79 10.48 -19.23
C TRP A 387 1.82 11.92 -18.73
N LEU A 388 1.59 12.91 -19.62
CA LEU A 388 1.49 14.32 -19.24
C LEU A 388 0.29 14.56 -18.30
N GLY A 389 -0.82 13.87 -18.56
CA GLY A 389 -2.01 13.87 -17.71
C GLY A 389 -1.70 13.42 -16.28
N ILE A 390 -0.96 12.31 -16.11
CA ILE A 390 -0.53 11.79 -14.81
C ILE A 390 0.39 12.78 -14.10
N VAL A 391 1.39 13.35 -14.79
CA VAL A 391 2.29 14.35 -14.20
C VAL A 391 1.50 15.55 -13.67
N GLY A 392 0.58 16.10 -14.48
CA GLY A 392 -0.25 17.21 -14.02
C GLY A 392 -1.19 16.82 -12.87
N ALA A 393 -1.74 15.61 -12.87
CA ALA A 393 -2.57 15.11 -11.76
C ALA A 393 -1.77 15.02 -10.45
N LEU A 394 -0.52 14.53 -10.52
CA LEU A 394 0.39 14.49 -9.36
C LEU A 394 0.68 15.89 -8.84
N MET A 395 0.94 16.86 -9.73
CA MET A 395 1.16 18.26 -9.35
C MET A 395 -0.06 18.88 -8.68
N VAL A 396 -1.26 18.65 -9.22
CA VAL A 396 -2.52 19.10 -8.60
C VAL A 396 -2.68 18.46 -7.23
N MET A 397 -2.49 17.14 -7.10
CA MET A 397 -2.64 16.44 -5.82
C MET A 397 -1.62 16.86 -4.75
N ALA A 398 -0.39 17.17 -5.16
CA ALA A 398 0.72 17.56 -4.28
C ALA A 398 0.74 19.07 -3.95
N PHE A 399 -0.15 19.86 -4.55
CA PHE A 399 -0.20 21.29 -4.33
C PHE A 399 -0.54 21.62 -2.87
N PRO A 400 0.27 22.44 -2.16
CA PRO A 400 0.15 22.59 -0.71
C PRO A 400 -0.92 23.59 -0.25
N TRP A 401 -1.47 24.41 -1.14
CA TRP A 401 -2.31 25.56 -0.74
C TRP A 401 -3.82 25.31 -0.84
N TYR A 402 -4.25 24.07 -0.66
CA TYR A 402 -5.68 23.79 -0.52
C TYR A 402 -6.18 24.20 0.87
N PRO A 403 -7.33 24.88 0.96
CA PRO A 403 -7.90 25.28 2.25
C PRO A 403 -8.39 24.07 3.05
N ASP A 404 -8.89 23.04 2.38
CA ASP A 404 -9.40 21.80 2.96
C ASP A 404 -9.36 20.66 1.93
N GLY A 405 -9.68 19.44 2.39
CA GLY A 405 -9.64 18.23 1.58
C GLY A 405 -10.72 18.17 0.51
N VAL A 406 -11.86 18.82 0.72
CA VAL A 406 -12.97 18.86 -0.23
C VAL A 406 -12.58 19.69 -1.45
N VAL A 407 -12.03 20.89 -1.24
CA VAL A 407 -11.54 21.75 -2.32
C VAL A 407 -10.41 21.08 -3.10
N ARG A 408 -9.52 20.36 -2.40
CA ARG A 408 -8.48 19.54 -3.03
C ARG A 408 -9.08 18.46 -3.93
N ALA A 409 -10.03 17.67 -3.43
CA ALA A 409 -10.68 16.62 -4.20
C ALA A 409 -11.43 17.17 -5.42
N LEU A 410 -12.14 18.29 -5.26
CA LEU A 410 -12.81 18.99 -6.37
C LEU A 410 -11.81 19.47 -7.42
N SER A 411 -10.64 19.97 -7.01
CA SER A 411 -9.60 20.42 -7.94
C SER A 411 -9.02 19.27 -8.77
N VAL A 412 -8.82 18.10 -8.16
CA VAL A 412 -8.43 16.88 -8.86
C VAL A 412 -9.51 16.44 -9.84
N PHE A 413 -10.78 16.50 -9.44
CA PHE A 413 -11.91 16.17 -10.30
C PHE A 413 -12.01 17.12 -11.51
N VAL A 414 -11.87 18.43 -11.29
CA VAL A 414 -11.84 19.44 -12.36
C VAL A 414 -10.68 19.18 -13.31
N TYR A 415 -9.50 18.85 -12.79
CA TYR A 415 -8.36 18.49 -13.63
C TYR A 415 -8.63 17.24 -14.49
N ALA A 416 -9.21 16.19 -13.89
CA ALA A 416 -9.58 14.97 -14.61
C ALA A 416 -10.61 15.26 -15.72
N PHE A 417 -11.63 16.06 -15.40
CA PHE A 417 -12.64 16.49 -16.37
C PHE A 417 -12.02 17.30 -17.53
N CYS A 418 -11.15 18.26 -17.23
CA CYS A 418 -10.48 19.08 -18.22
C CYS A 418 -9.48 18.29 -19.09
N SER A 419 -8.85 17.24 -18.54
CA SER A 419 -7.87 16.42 -19.26
C SER A 419 -8.52 15.34 -20.14
N ALA A 420 -9.74 14.88 -19.82
CA ALA A 420 -10.42 13.82 -20.54
C ALA A 420 -10.59 14.08 -22.06
N PRO A 421 -10.98 15.28 -22.54
CA PRO A 421 -11.07 15.56 -23.97
C PRO A 421 -9.73 15.43 -24.72
N PHE A 422 -8.62 15.76 -24.05
CA PHE A 422 -7.28 15.64 -24.64
C PHE A 422 -6.85 14.18 -24.77
N VAL A 423 -7.15 13.36 -23.75
CA VAL A 423 -6.91 11.90 -23.79
C VAL A 423 -7.78 11.25 -24.87
N TRP A 424 -9.04 11.66 -25.00
CA TRP A 424 -9.92 11.17 -26.08
C TRP A 424 -9.38 11.57 -27.46
N ALA A 425 -9.02 12.84 -27.65
CA ALA A 425 -8.45 13.32 -28.90
C ALA A 425 -7.13 12.61 -29.26
N SER A 426 -6.30 12.28 -28.26
CA SER A 426 -5.07 11.53 -28.47
C SER A 426 -5.36 10.10 -28.91
N MET A 427 -6.33 9.43 -28.30
CA MET A 427 -6.79 8.10 -28.71
C MET A 427 -7.28 8.08 -30.16
N VAL A 428 -8.10 9.06 -30.55
CA VAL A 428 -8.56 9.20 -31.94
C VAL A 428 -7.38 9.39 -32.91
N ARG A 429 -6.38 10.21 -32.54
CA ARG A 429 -5.17 10.40 -33.35
C ARG A 429 -4.32 9.14 -33.47
N ILE A 430 -4.22 8.32 -32.42
CA ILE A 430 -3.51 7.03 -32.46
C ILE A 430 -4.21 6.09 -33.44
N VAL A 431 -5.53 5.94 -33.32
CA VAL A 431 -6.31 5.06 -34.20
C VAL A 431 -6.25 5.53 -35.67
N ALA A 432 -6.33 6.84 -35.90
CA ALA A 432 -6.19 7.42 -37.24
C ALA A 432 -4.78 7.20 -37.82
N SER A 433 -3.73 7.34 -37.01
CA SER A 433 -2.36 7.06 -37.46
C SER A 433 -2.15 5.59 -37.80
N LEU A 434 -2.70 4.67 -37.01
CA LEU A 434 -2.65 3.24 -37.30
C LEU A 434 -3.38 2.92 -38.60
N GLN A 435 -4.54 3.54 -38.84
CA GLN A 435 -5.28 3.40 -40.09
C GLN A 435 -4.46 3.87 -41.30
N LEU A 436 -3.85 5.06 -41.22
CA LEU A 436 -3.04 5.62 -42.31
C LEU A 436 -1.78 4.78 -42.60
N SER A 437 -1.11 4.27 -41.56
CA SER A 437 0.05 3.38 -41.72
C SER A 437 -0.34 2.09 -42.43
N LEU A 438 -1.48 1.48 -42.05
CA LEU A 438 -2.02 0.28 -42.69
C LEU A 438 -2.42 0.50 -44.15
N GLU A 439 -3.07 1.62 -44.46
CA GLU A 439 -3.44 1.97 -45.84
C GLU A 439 -2.20 2.19 -46.71
N ARG A 440 -1.18 2.90 -46.21
CA ARG A 440 0.08 3.14 -46.94
C ARG A 440 0.78 1.83 -47.32
N GLU A 441 0.74 0.82 -46.45
CA GLU A 441 1.29 -0.51 -46.74
C GLU A 441 0.42 -1.34 -47.68
N ALA A 442 -0.90 -1.13 -47.73
CA ALA A 442 -1.76 -1.78 -48.72
C ALA A 442 -1.52 -1.28 -50.15
N PHE A 443 -1.06 -0.03 -50.33
CA PHE A 443 -0.77 0.57 -51.65
C PHE A 443 0.64 0.27 -52.20
N LEU A 444 1.63 -0.02 -51.35
CA LEU A 444 3.01 -0.32 -51.76
C LEU A 444 3.19 -1.65 -52.57
N PRO A 445 2.38 -2.72 -52.36
CA PRO A 445 2.42 -3.93 -53.19
C PRO A 445 1.99 -3.70 -54.64
N ALA A 446 1.13 -2.71 -54.91
CA ALA A 446 0.58 -2.49 -56.25
C ALA A 446 1.60 -1.82 -57.20
N ARG A 447 2.38 -0.85 -56.72
CA ARG A 447 3.35 -0.11 -57.56
C ARG A 447 4.56 -0.92 -58.00
N LEU A 448 4.96 -1.95 -57.25
CA LEU A 448 6.08 -2.82 -57.63
C LEU A 448 5.70 -3.88 -58.67
N VAL A 449 4.41 -4.12 -58.91
CA VAL A 449 3.93 -5.03 -59.96
C VAL A 449 3.81 -4.31 -61.31
N GLU A 450 3.37 -3.04 -61.32
CA GLU A 450 3.23 -2.25 -62.56
C GLU A 450 4.56 -1.79 -63.18
N SER A 451 5.67 -1.74 -62.44
CA SER A 451 6.97 -1.38 -63.02
C SER A 451 7.71 -2.56 -63.69
N SER A 452 7.16 -3.77 -63.66
CA SER A 452 7.79 -4.98 -64.22
C SER A 452 7.19 -5.44 -65.56
N SER A 453 6.15 -4.77 -66.06
CA SER A 453 5.52 -5.10 -67.34
C SER A 453 5.30 -3.84 -68.17
N ASN A 454 6.34 -3.36 -68.87
CA ASN A 454 6.18 -2.71 -70.17
C ASN A 454 7.52 -2.52 -70.89
N SER A 455 7.75 -3.37 -71.90
CA SER A 455 8.23 -3.01 -73.24
C SER A 455 9.62 -2.36 -73.39
N TRP A 456 10.65 -3.19 -73.61
CA TRP A 456 11.75 -2.84 -74.53
C TRP A 456 12.38 -4.06 -75.21
N PHE A 457 11.59 -4.80 -75.99
CA PHE A 457 12.13 -5.68 -77.03
C PHE A 457 11.09 -5.75 -78.16
N ASN A 458 11.25 -4.91 -79.17
CA ASN A 458 10.92 -5.17 -80.57
C ASN A 458 11.22 -3.95 -81.46
N LYS A 459 11.85 -4.23 -82.61
CA LYS A 459 12.41 -3.34 -83.67
C LYS A 459 13.90 -3.02 -83.46
N LEU A 460 14.83 -3.36 -84.34
CA LEU A 460 14.76 -3.41 -85.81
C LEU A 460 15.61 -4.56 -86.41
N TYR A 461 15.14 -4.99 -87.59
CA TYR A 461 15.88 -5.62 -88.68
C TYR A 461 16.87 -4.64 -89.32
#